data_AF-A0A6M8BER5-F1
#
_entry.id   AF-A0A6M8BER5-F1
#
_cell.length_a   1.000
_cell.length_b   1.000
_cell.length_c   1.000
_cell.angle_alpha   90.00
_cell.angle_beta   90.00
_cell.angle_gamma   90.00
#
_symmetry.space_group_name_H-M   'P 1'
#
loop_
_entity.id
_entity.type
_entity.pdbx_description
1 polymer ?
#
loop_
_entity_poly.entity_id
_entity_poly.type
_entity_poly.pdbx_seq_one_letter_code
_entity_poly.pdbx_strand_id
1 'polypeptide(L)'
;MPYTITQSCIGCRRCLSACPTGAIQTDGSTKFWIASDRCNQCQGTYGVAQCWAICPTNEGCVPLTSGVAAVPLSSASERSPDYWEAWFATYTRMVARLRGVQESSYWHHWFDTYSQALKRLQTAH
;
A
#
# COMPACT_ATOMS: atom_id res chain seq x y z
N MET A 1 -0.03 -10.80 -14.39
CA MET A 1 1.45 -10.82 -14.18
C MET A 1 1.74 -11.43 -12.81
N PRO A 2 2.82 -12.21 -12.63
CA PRO A 2 3.18 -12.77 -11.32
C PRO A 2 3.60 -11.65 -10.35
N TYR A 3 3.64 -11.92 -9.04
CA TYR A 3 4.04 -10.96 -8.00
C TYR A 3 5.34 -11.42 -7.33
N THR A 4 6.12 -10.48 -6.80
CA THR A 4 7.31 -10.77 -5.99
C THR A 4 7.33 -9.95 -4.71
N ILE A 5 8.09 -10.44 -3.73
CA ILE A 5 8.38 -9.70 -2.51
C ILE A 5 9.73 -9.01 -2.66
N THR A 6 9.75 -7.70 -2.38
CA THR A 6 10.95 -6.86 -2.56
C THR A 6 11.71 -6.69 -1.24
N GLN A 7 12.84 -5.97 -1.30
CA GLN A 7 13.59 -5.57 -0.11
C GLN A 7 12.84 -4.55 0.76
N SER A 8 11.77 -3.92 0.26
CA SER A 8 10.91 -3.01 1.05
C SER A 8 9.96 -3.76 2.00
N CYS A 9 10.05 -5.09 2.05
CA CYS A 9 9.32 -5.91 3.00
C CYS A 9 9.85 -5.73 4.43
N ILE A 10 8.99 -5.25 5.33
CA ILE A 10 9.32 -5.06 6.75
C ILE A 10 9.02 -6.30 7.62
N GLY A 11 8.74 -7.44 7.00
CA GLY A 11 8.48 -8.70 7.69
C GLY A 11 7.23 -8.74 8.59
N CYS A 12 6.21 -7.90 8.32
CA CYS A 12 5.00 -7.79 9.14
C CYS A 12 4.05 -9.00 9.11
N ARG A 13 4.33 -10.01 8.27
CA ARG A 13 3.57 -11.29 8.16
C ARG A 13 2.10 -11.21 7.73
N ARG A 14 1.54 -10.02 7.49
CA ARG A 14 0.13 -9.84 7.08
C ARG A 14 -0.26 -10.57 5.79
N CYS A 15 0.68 -10.67 4.85
CA CYS A 15 0.40 -11.31 3.57
C CYS A 15 0.25 -12.83 3.66
N LEU A 16 0.83 -13.49 4.68
CA LEU A 16 0.76 -14.95 4.86
C LEU A 16 -0.68 -15.45 4.98
N SER A 17 -1.49 -14.81 5.84
CA SER A 17 -2.89 -15.18 6.05
C SER A 17 -3.81 -14.68 4.94
N ALA A 18 -3.39 -13.67 4.18
CA ALA A 18 -4.20 -13.09 3.11
C ALA A 18 -4.10 -13.88 1.78
N CYS A 19 -3.05 -14.68 1.58
CA CYS A 19 -2.84 -15.42 0.34
C CYS A 19 -3.75 -16.67 0.27
N PRO A 20 -4.71 -16.76 -0.67
CA PRO A 20 -5.68 -17.86 -0.70
C PRO A 20 -5.06 -19.21 -1.06
N THR A 21 -3.95 -19.21 -1.81
CA THR A 21 -3.25 -20.42 -2.24
C THR A 21 -2.05 -20.79 -1.35
N GLY A 22 -1.77 -20.01 -0.30
CA GLY A 22 -0.60 -20.22 0.54
C GLY A 22 0.73 -20.12 -0.23
N ALA A 23 0.78 -19.32 -1.29
CA ALA A 23 1.97 -19.16 -2.14
C ALA A 23 3.12 -18.39 -1.45
N ILE A 24 2.85 -17.66 -0.37
CA ILE A 24 3.87 -16.89 0.35
C ILE A 24 4.59 -17.81 1.34
N GLN A 25 5.90 -17.92 1.17
CA GLN A 25 6.77 -18.80 1.95
C GLN A 25 7.79 -17.96 2.75
N THR A 26 8.31 -18.55 3.82
CA THR A 26 9.33 -17.97 4.70
C THR A 26 10.20 -19.08 5.27
N ASP A 27 11.46 -18.76 5.55
CA ASP A 27 12.43 -19.60 6.27
C ASP A 27 12.30 -19.47 7.80
N GLY A 28 11.24 -18.78 8.27
CA GLY A 28 11.05 -18.45 9.68
C GLY A 28 11.73 -17.15 10.11
N SER A 29 12.47 -16.51 9.21
CA SER A 29 13.11 -15.21 9.45
C SER A 29 12.17 -14.03 9.13
N THR A 30 12.76 -12.87 8.83
CA THR A 30 12.08 -11.67 8.33
C THR A 30 11.95 -11.64 6.80
N LYS A 31 12.54 -12.61 6.10
CA LYS A 31 12.47 -12.71 4.63
C LYS A 31 11.29 -13.57 4.18
N PHE A 32 10.67 -13.12 3.09
CA PHE A 32 9.51 -13.75 2.48
C PHE A 32 9.71 -13.82 0.96
N TRP A 33 9.18 -14.86 0.32
CA TRP A 33 9.15 -14.98 -1.13
C TRP A 33 7.84 -15.61 -1.59
N ILE A 34 7.53 -15.48 -2.88
CA ILE A 34 6.34 -16.06 -3.50
C ILE A 34 6.77 -17.28 -4.31
N ALA A 35 6.19 -18.43 -3.98
CA ALA A 35 6.33 -19.66 -4.73
C ALA A 35 5.53 -19.55 -6.05
N SER A 36 6.24 -19.51 -7.18
CA SER A 36 5.65 -19.25 -8.50
C SER A 36 4.73 -20.37 -8.98
N ASP A 37 4.96 -21.59 -8.53
CA ASP A 37 4.13 -22.78 -8.76
C ASP A 37 2.77 -22.71 -8.08
N ARG A 38 2.64 -21.91 -7.00
CA ARG A 38 1.40 -21.77 -6.21
C ARG A 38 0.67 -20.46 -6.43
N CYS A 39 1.34 -19.45 -6.98
CA CYS A 39 0.76 -18.13 -7.15
C CYS A 39 -0.14 -18.08 -8.39
N ASN A 40 -1.46 -18.09 -8.18
CA ASN A 40 -2.47 -17.93 -9.23
C ASN A 40 -2.91 -16.46 -9.42
N GLN A 41 -2.14 -15.49 -8.90
CA GLN A 41 -2.49 -14.06 -8.94
C GLN A 41 -3.83 -13.74 -8.27
N CYS A 42 -4.26 -14.57 -7.31
CA CYS A 42 -5.58 -14.53 -6.65
C CYS A 42 -6.78 -14.70 -7.61
N GLN A 43 -6.56 -15.15 -8.86
CA GLN A 43 -7.63 -15.36 -9.82
C GLN A 43 -8.62 -16.43 -9.33
N GLY A 44 -9.91 -16.18 -9.55
CA GLY A 44 -10.99 -17.06 -9.10
C GLY A 44 -11.37 -16.91 -7.62
N THR A 45 -10.64 -16.12 -6.83
CA THR A 45 -10.99 -15.82 -5.43
C THR A 45 -11.18 -14.33 -5.19
N TYR A 46 -10.28 -13.49 -5.70
CA TYR A 46 -10.32 -12.04 -5.53
C TYR A 46 -10.05 -11.33 -6.86
N GLY A 47 -10.58 -10.11 -7.01
CA GLY A 47 -10.29 -9.24 -8.15
C GLY A 47 -8.91 -8.55 -8.09
N VAL A 48 -8.22 -8.64 -6.95
CA VAL A 48 -6.93 -8.00 -6.68
C VAL A 48 -6.03 -8.96 -5.91
N ALA A 49 -4.72 -8.89 -6.16
CA ALA A 49 -3.73 -9.65 -5.40
C ALA A 49 -3.70 -9.21 -3.94
N GLN A 50 -4.09 -10.11 -3.04
CA GLN A 50 -4.22 -9.81 -1.62
C GLN A 50 -2.87 -9.50 -0.95
N CYS A 51 -1.77 -10.10 -1.42
CA CYS A 51 -0.43 -9.79 -0.89
C CYS A 51 -0.05 -8.31 -1.05
N TRP A 52 -0.52 -7.69 -2.14
CA TRP A 52 -0.24 -6.29 -2.47
C TRP A 52 -1.22 -5.38 -1.74
N ALA A 53 -2.52 -5.70 -1.79
CA ALA A 53 -3.57 -4.91 -1.15
C ALA A 53 -3.40 -4.77 0.37
N ILE A 54 -2.86 -5.79 1.05
CA ILE A 54 -2.65 -5.76 2.50
C ILE A 54 -1.27 -5.24 2.92
N CYS A 55 -0.39 -4.95 1.95
CA CYS A 55 0.99 -4.55 2.24
C CYS A 55 1.02 -3.14 2.85
N PRO A 56 1.47 -2.95 4.11
CA PRO A 56 1.44 -1.64 4.74
C PRO A 56 2.42 -0.63 4.12
N THR A 57 3.44 -1.12 3.41
CA THR A 57 4.43 -0.27 2.74
C THR A 57 4.11 -0.01 1.27
N ASN A 58 3.08 -0.67 0.71
CA ASN A 58 2.73 -0.71 -0.72
C ASN A 58 3.82 -1.25 -1.68
N GLU A 59 5.08 -1.24 -1.27
CA GLU A 59 6.24 -1.65 -2.06
C GLU A 59 6.76 -3.05 -1.69
N GLY A 60 6.21 -3.67 -0.64
CA GLY A 60 6.68 -4.97 -0.15
C GLY A 60 6.29 -6.17 -1.01
N CYS A 61 5.08 -6.18 -1.61
CA CYS A 61 4.65 -7.15 -2.62
C CYS A 61 4.29 -6.38 -3.88
N VAL A 62 4.97 -6.58 -5.00
CA VAL A 62 4.73 -5.82 -6.24
C VAL A 62 4.55 -6.74 -7.44
N PRO A 63 3.82 -6.33 -8.47
CA PRO A 63 3.79 -7.05 -9.74
C PRO A 63 5.21 -7.19 -10.29
N LEU A 64 5.54 -8.39 -10.80
CA LEU A 64 6.76 -8.65 -11.54
C LEU A 64 6.64 -7.98 -12.91
N THR A 65 6.82 -6.67 -12.96
CA THR A 65 7.05 -5.97 -14.22
C THR A 65 8.47 -6.32 -14.64
N SER A 66 8.64 -7.35 -15.46
CA SER A 66 9.93 -7.65 -16.09
C SER A 66 10.42 -6.40 -16.81
N GLY A 67 11.40 -5.70 -16.22
CA GLY A 67 12.24 -4.72 -16.91
C GLY A 67 11.50 -3.67 -17.75
N VAL A 68 10.40 -3.09 -17.27
CA VAL A 68 9.90 -1.86 -17.90
C VAL A 68 10.70 -0.69 -17.34
N ALA A 69 11.91 -0.53 -17.90
CA ALA A 69 12.50 0.80 -18.01
C ALA A 69 11.42 1.75 -18.53
N ALA A 70 11.36 2.95 -17.95
CA ALA A 70 10.55 4.08 -18.38
C ALA A 70 10.01 3.91 -19.82
N VAL A 71 8.73 3.54 -19.97
CA VAL A 71 8.10 3.53 -21.28
C VAL A 71 8.08 4.98 -21.75
N PRO A 72 8.76 5.34 -22.87
CA PRO A 72 8.49 6.61 -23.48
C PRO A 72 7.05 6.56 -23.98
N LEU A 73 6.28 7.57 -23.59
CA LEU A 73 4.89 7.79 -23.94
C LEU A 73 4.68 7.75 -25.46
N SER A 74 4.55 6.57 -26.07
CA SER A 74 4.04 6.40 -27.43
C SER A 74 3.89 4.91 -27.78
N SER A 75 2.71 4.35 -27.53
CA SER A 75 2.06 3.46 -28.50
C SER A 75 0.66 3.13 -28.00
N ALA A 76 -0.33 3.70 -28.67
CA ALA A 76 -1.72 3.40 -28.47
C ALA A 76 -2.00 1.92 -28.78
N SER A 77 -2.60 1.22 -27.82
CA SER A 77 -3.57 0.17 -28.12
C SER A 77 -4.69 0.28 -27.10
N GLU A 78 -5.89 0.53 -27.62
CA GLU A 78 -7.10 0.84 -26.89
C GLU A 78 -7.67 -0.38 -26.16
N ARG A 79 -7.77 -0.30 -24.83
CA ARG A 79 -8.84 -0.91 -24.01
C ARG A 79 -8.62 -0.49 -22.56
N SER A 80 -9.40 0.53 -22.15
CA SER A 80 -9.54 1.09 -20.81
C SER A 80 -8.23 1.37 -20.07
N PRO A 81 -7.92 2.61 -19.61
CA PRO A 81 -6.86 2.77 -18.62
C PRO A 81 -7.16 1.77 -17.49
N ASP A 82 -6.19 0.91 -17.16
CA ASP A 82 -6.34 -0.06 -16.10
C ASP A 82 -6.90 0.71 -14.91
N TYR A 83 -8.12 0.36 -14.48
CA TYR A 83 -8.91 1.13 -13.50
C TYR A 83 -8.04 1.49 -12.28
N TRP A 84 -7.17 0.57 -11.89
CA TRP A 84 -6.21 0.74 -10.82
C TRP A 84 -5.19 1.83 -11.08
N GLU A 85 -4.58 1.93 -12.27
CA GLU A 85 -3.63 3.01 -12.58
C GLU A 85 -4.32 4.38 -12.53
N ALA A 86 -5.51 4.49 -13.12
CA ALA A 86 -6.30 5.72 -13.08
C ALA A 86 -6.70 6.10 -11.65
N TRP A 87 -7.09 5.11 -10.85
CA TRP A 87 -7.44 5.30 -9.44
C TRP A 87 -6.22 5.72 -8.61
N PHE A 88 -5.09 5.01 -8.72
CA PHE A 88 -3.87 5.31 -7.97
C PHE A 88 -3.29 6.69 -8.34
N ALA A 89 -3.34 7.07 -9.62
CA ALA A 89 -2.94 8.41 -10.05
C ALA A 89 -3.82 9.49 -9.42
N THR A 90 -5.14 9.27 -9.41
CA THR A 90 -6.11 10.19 -8.79
C THR A 90 -5.89 10.30 -7.28
N TYR A 91 -5.75 9.16 -6.60
CA TYR A 91 -5.48 9.07 -5.18
C TYR A 91 -4.19 9.81 -4.80
N THR A 92 -3.09 9.53 -5.50
CA THR A 92 -1.78 10.13 -5.21
C THR A 92 -1.83 11.65 -5.38
N ARG A 93 -2.50 12.15 -6.42
CA ARG A 93 -2.73 13.60 -6.63
C ARG A 93 -3.52 14.22 -5.47
N MET A 94 -4.59 13.56 -5.03
CA MET A 94 -5.41 14.04 -3.91
C MET A 94 -4.62 14.05 -2.60
N VAL A 95 -3.85 13.00 -2.30
CA VAL A 95 -3.02 12.91 -1.09
C VAL A 95 -1.91 13.96 -1.12
N ALA A 96 -1.23 14.15 -2.25
CA ALA A 96 -0.21 15.20 -2.39
C ALA A 96 -0.80 16.58 -2.16
N ARG A 97 -2.02 16.85 -2.68
CA ARG A 97 -2.75 18.09 -2.40
C ARG A 97 -3.10 18.22 -0.92
N LEU A 98 -3.63 17.18 -0.30
CA LEU A 98 -3.98 17.20 1.13
C LEU A 98 -2.75 17.44 2.02
N ARG A 99 -1.62 16.81 1.70
CA ARG A 99 -0.35 17.01 2.43
C ARG A 99 0.31 18.36 2.13
N GLY A 100 0.10 18.90 0.94
CA GLY A 100 0.61 20.21 0.53
C GLY A 100 -0.25 21.38 1.01
N VAL A 101 -1.49 21.15 1.42
CA VAL A 101 -2.29 22.14 2.14
C VAL A 101 -1.66 22.29 3.52
N GLN A 102 -1.04 23.44 3.76
CA GLN A 102 -0.46 23.78 5.05
C GLN A 102 -1.55 23.69 6.12
N GLU A 103 -1.31 22.90 7.18
CA GLU A 103 -2.26 22.76 8.29
C GLU A 103 -2.63 24.15 8.81
N SER A 104 -3.93 24.46 8.82
CA SER A 104 -4.38 25.76 9.31
C SER A 104 -3.94 25.91 10.77
N SER A 105 -3.33 27.04 11.11
CA SER A 105 -2.94 27.37 12.50
C SER A 105 -4.11 27.24 13.50
N TYR A 106 -5.36 27.28 13.02
CA TYR A 106 -6.56 27.01 13.77
C TYR A 106 -6.57 25.65 14.49
N TRP A 107 -6.21 24.55 13.79
CA TRP A 107 -6.28 23.21 14.36
C TRP A 107 -5.24 22.99 15.45
N HIS A 108 -4.02 23.49 15.24
CA HIS A 108 -2.97 23.51 16.25
C HIS A 108 -3.41 24.29 17.50
N HIS A 109 -3.90 25.52 17.31
CA HIS A 109 -4.36 26.36 18.41
C HIS A 109 -5.54 25.74 19.18
N TRP A 110 -6.52 25.17 18.47
CA TRP A 110 -7.64 24.47 19.10
C TRP A 110 -7.16 23.27 19.93
N PHE A 111 -6.29 22.44 19.37
CA PHE A 111 -5.76 21.26 20.05
C PHE A 111 -4.95 21.62 21.30
N ASP A 112 -4.11 22.64 21.21
CA ASP A 112 -3.34 23.16 22.35
C ASP A 112 -4.25 23.67 23.45
N THR A 113 -5.29 24.43 23.09
CA THR A 113 -6.26 24.98 24.05
C THR A 113 -7.05 23.86 24.75
N TYR A 114 -7.54 22.89 23.97
CA TYR A 114 -8.30 21.75 24.48
C TYR A 114 -7.45 20.86 25.39
N SER A 115 -6.24 20.51 24.97
CA SER A 115 -5.35 19.64 25.74
C SER A 115 -4.91 20.27 27.07
N GLN A 116 -4.70 21.59 27.10
CA GLN A 116 -4.45 22.33 28.34
C GLN A 116 -5.65 22.34 29.27
N ALA A 117 -6.87 22.54 28.74
CA ALA A 117 -8.08 22.48 29.53
C ALA A 117 -8.29 21.09 30.14
N LEU A 118 -8.05 20.03 29.38
CA LEU A 118 -8.14 18.65 29.86
C LEU A 118 -7.14 18.36 30.99
N LYS A 119 -5.88 18.79 30.83
CA LYS A 119 -4.85 18.66 31.89
C LYS A 119 -5.30 19.34 33.18
N ARG A 120 -5.84 20.56 33.08
CA ARG A 120 -6.33 21.31 34.26
C ARG A 120 -7.45 20.58 34.98
N LEU A 121 -8.38 19.97 34.25
CA LEU A 121 -9.46 19.16 34.83
C LEU A 121 -8.94 17.89 35.50
N GLN A 122 -7.88 17.28 34.98
CA GLN A 122 -7.27 16.08 35.55
C GLN A 122 -6.43 16.37 36.81
N THR A 123 -5.85 17.56 36.92
CA THR A 123 -5.03 17.98 38.08
C THR A 123 -5.82 18.72 39.17
N ALA A 124 -7.13 18.90 39.00
CA ALA A 124 -8.00 19.60 39.95
C ALA A 124 -8.55 18.70 41.08
N HIS A 125 -7.92 17.54 41.30
CA HIS A 125 -8.12 16.63 42.43
C HIS A 125 -6.87 16.58 43.30
#